data_AF-X1M733-F1
#
_entry.id   AF-X1M733-F1
#
_cell.length_a   1.000
_cell.length_b   1.000
_cell.length_c   1.000
_cell.angle_alpha   90.00
_cell.angle_beta   90.00
_cell.angle_gamma   90.00
#
_symmetry.space_group_name_H-M   'P 1'
#
loop_
_entity.id
_entity.type
_entity.pdbx_description
1 polymer ?
#
loop_
_entity_poly.entity_id
_entity_poly.type
_entity_poly.pdbx_seq_one_letter_code
_entity_poly.pdbx_strand_id
1 'polypeptide(L)'
;EEPPPIDPKLPKKYLEKFLKAEDVLKWVIEKKGLTLNTIKKYKIGWDGNRNTIPIYDGKEVLRNIRRYNQKKPEKMISFRTKKYTYGTSRLYGLDELLKRKNEMIILTEGEWDKLLASQHGFLSVTGTTGAGTFKPEWRRYFVGRDVAIIYDLDPEGRKGAENAARAILDVATSVKNVELRLKGTRDEKDLSDYFLKLGATAEDLQDLIDATPLFTIEPETPEEEAPKVLRSFVEIDLKENIDKRVQVPLTVSGETSEAFHGVHKFRVDFCKLQVGGKCSRCPADKIFTIQPGEKE
;
A
#
# COMPACT_ATOMS: atom_id res chain seq x y z
N GLU A 1 19.30 -18.10 8.02
CA GLU A 1 18.77 -19.38 7.51
C GLU A 1 17.40 -19.66 8.13
N GLU A 2 16.47 -20.24 7.37
CA GLU A 2 15.15 -20.60 7.92
C GLU A 2 15.31 -21.77 8.91
N PRO A 3 14.70 -21.70 10.11
CA PRO A 3 14.68 -22.83 11.03
C PRO A 3 14.11 -24.11 10.37
N PRO A 4 14.57 -25.31 10.79
CA PRO A 4 13.96 -26.55 10.34
C PRO A 4 12.49 -26.61 10.77
N PRO A 5 11.62 -27.38 10.08
CA PRO A 5 10.23 -27.55 10.49
C PRO A 5 10.06 -27.98 11.96
N ILE A 6 9.01 -27.49 12.60
CA ILE A 6 8.64 -27.93 13.96
C ILE A 6 8.00 -29.33 13.87
N ASP A 7 8.22 -30.16 14.89
CA ASP A 7 7.55 -31.47 14.99
C ASP A 7 6.02 -31.32 14.84
N PRO A 8 5.42 -31.91 13.79
CA PRO A 8 3.99 -31.78 13.51
C PRO A 8 3.10 -32.45 14.56
N LYS A 9 3.65 -33.29 15.46
CA LYS A 9 2.90 -33.89 16.57
C LYS A 9 2.67 -32.91 17.73
N LEU A 10 3.44 -31.83 17.80
CA LEU A 10 3.42 -30.91 18.94
C LEU A 10 2.08 -30.18 19.14
N PRO A 11 1.40 -29.66 18.08
CA PRO A 11 0.08 -29.06 18.23
C PRO A 11 -0.97 -30.04 18.78
N LYS A 12 -0.91 -31.31 18.39
CA LYS A 12 -1.82 -32.35 18.94
C LYS A 12 -1.60 -32.54 20.44
N LYS A 13 -0.34 -32.61 20.88
CA LYS A 13 0.01 -32.70 22.31
C LYS A 13 -0.47 -31.48 23.09
N TYR A 14 -0.36 -30.28 22.52
CA TYR A 14 -0.87 -29.06 23.16
C TYR A 14 -2.39 -29.00 23.19
N LEU A 15 -3.08 -29.48 22.16
CA LEU A 15 -4.54 -29.63 22.15
C LEU A 15 -5.01 -30.61 23.23
N GLU A 16 -4.38 -31.78 23.36
CA GLU A 16 -4.73 -32.77 24.40
C GLU A 16 -4.55 -32.22 25.81
N LYS A 17 -3.51 -31.41 26.05
CA LYS A 17 -3.33 -30.70 27.32
C LYS A 17 -4.40 -29.61 27.51
N PHE A 18 -4.71 -28.87 26.46
CA PHE A 18 -5.69 -27.79 26.50
C PHE A 18 -7.09 -28.27 26.85
N LEU A 19 -7.53 -29.40 26.28
CA LEU A 19 -8.82 -30.00 26.57
C LEU A 19 -8.97 -30.49 28.02
N LYS A 20 -7.86 -30.68 28.74
CA LYS A 20 -7.83 -31.03 30.17
C LYS A 20 -7.68 -29.81 31.09
N ALA A 21 -7.36 -28.64 30.54
CA ALA A 21 -7.13 -27.41 31.28
C ALA A 21 -8.43 -26.59 31.30
N GLU A 22 -9.39 -27.00 32.13
CA GLU A 22 -10.77 -26.49 32.15
C GLU A 22 -10.85 -24.95 32.21
N ASP A 23 -10.11 -24.31 33.10
CA ASP A 23 -10.10 -22.84 33.22
C ASP A 23 -9.61 -22.12 31.96
N VAL A 24 -8.59 -22.68 31.31
CA VAL A 24 -7.98 -22.09 30.12
C VAL A 24 -8.90 -22.28 28.92
N LEU A 25 -9.50 -23.48 28.81
CA LEU A 25 -10.49 -23.80 27.79
C LEU A 25 -11.72 -22.89 27.92
N LYS A 26 -12.27 -22.79 29.13
CA LYS A 26 -13.41 -21.91 29.43
C LYS A 26 -13.12 -20.47 29.05
N TRP A 27 -11.93 -19.96 29.39
CA TRP A 27 -11.53 -18.62 29.00
C TRP A 27 -11.49 -18.42 27.48
N VAL A 28 -10.98 -19.38 26.70
CA VAL A 28 -10.96 -19.26 25.22
C VAL A 28 -12.38 -19.31 24.65
N ILE A 29 -13.25 -20.17 25.17
CA ILE A 29 -14.64 -20.24 24.71
C ILE A 29 -15.36 -18.92 25.02
N GLU A 30 -15.30 -18.45 26.26
CA GLU A 30 -16.09 -17.30 26.72
C GLU A 30 -15.51 -15.96 26.28
N LYS A 31 -14.18 -15.82 26.21
CA LYS A 31 -13.51 -14.53 25.91
C LYS A 31 -12.99 -14.44 24.49
N LYS A 32 -12.81 -15.56 23.79
CA LYS A 32 -12.39 -15.59 22.38
C LYS A 32 -13.42 -16.20 21.45
N GLY A 33 -14.55 -16.70 21.98
CA GLY A 33 -15.69 -17.10 21.16
C GLY A 33 -15.50 -18.38 20.36
N LEU A 34 -14.40 -19.10 20.57
CA LEU A 34 -14.11 -20.29 19.76
C LEU A 34 -14.88 -21.50 20.27
N THR A 35 -15.55 -22.20 19.36
CA THR A 35 -16.20 -23.48 19.62
C THR A 35 -15.18 -24.61 19.75
N LEU A 36 -15.58 -25.71 20.39
CA LEU A 36 -14.75 -26.92 20.46
C LEU A 36 -14.38 -27.48 19.09
N ASN A 37 -15.25 -27.33 18.09
CA ASN A 37 -14.98 -27.78 16.73
C ASN A 37 -13.85 -26.95 16.10
N THR A 38 -13.90 -25.63 16.24
CA THR A 38 -12.85 -24.72 15.78
C THR A 38 -11.53 -24.99 16.51
N ILE A 39 -11.58 -25.15 17.83
CA ILE A 39 -10.41 -25.49 18.66
C ILE A 39 -9.74 -26.78 18.16
N LYS A 40 -10.52 -27.83 17.90
CA LYS A 40 -10.01 -29.11 17.38
C LYS A 40 -9.49 -28.98 15.94
N LYS A 41 -10.25 -28.32 15.06
CA LYS A 41 -9.90 -28.11 13.64
C LYS A 41 -8.52 -27.44 13.50
N TYR A 42 -8.34 -26.31 14.18
CA TYR A 42 -7.10 -25.52 14.11
C TYR A 42 -6.04 -25.95 15.12
N LYS A 43 -6.32 -26.99 15.92
CA LYS A 43 -5.43 -27.50 16.97
C LYS A 43 -4.97 -26.39 17.93
N ILE A 44 -5.93 -25.56 18.35
CA ILE A 44 -5.70 -24.56 19.40
C ILE A 44 -5.39 -25.31 20.69
N GLY A 45 -4.24 -24.98 21.29
CA GLY A 45 -3.68 -25.77 22.37
C GLY A 45 -3.19 -24.92 23.53
N TRP A 46 -2.56 -25.58 24.51
CA TRP A 46 -1.92 -24.95 25.65
C TRP A 46 -0.67 -25.73 26.03
N ASP A 47 0.43 -25.01 26.20
CA ASP A 47 1.75 -25.61 26.44
C ASP A 47 2.08 -25.80 27.93
N GLY A 48 1.20 -25.37 28.82
CA GLY A 48 1.44 -25.28 30.27
C GLY A 48 1.62 -23.85 30.78
N ASN A 49 1.75 -22.87 29.89
CA ASN A 49 1.99 -21.46 30.22
C ASN A 49 1.24 -20.49 29.31
N ARG A 50 1.12 -20.80 28.01
CA ARG A 50 0.52 -19.95 26.98
C ARG A 50 -0.45 -20.73 26.10
N ASN A 51 -1.51 -20.07 25.62
CA ASN A 51 -2.38 -20.59 24.57
C ASN A 51 -1.59 -20.64 23.26
N THR A 52 -1.80 -21.67 22.45
CA THR A 52 -0.98 -21.94 21.27
C THR A 52 -1.81 -21.99 20.01
N ILE A 53 -1.34 -21.32 18.95
CA ILE A 53 -1.92 -21.34 17.61
C ILE A 53 -0.83 -21.82 16.64
N PRO A 54 -0.99 -23.00 16.01
CA PRO A 54 -0.02 -23.50 15.04
C PRO A 54 -0.15 -22.74 13.71
N ILE A 55 0.99 -22.36 13.13
CA ILE A 55 1.08 -21.63 11.86
C ILE A 55 1.79 -22.50 10.83
N TYR A 56 1.05 -22.84 9.78
CA TYR A 56 1.54 -23.65 8.66
C TYR A 56 1.93 -22.76 7.48
N ASP A 57 2.88 -23.21 6.66
CA ASP A 57 3.14 -22.59 5.35
C ASP A 57 2.21 -23.17 4.27
N GLY A 58 2.34 -22.69 3.03
CA GLY A 58 1.52 -23.14 1.90
C GLY A 58 1.74 -24.60 1.49
N LYS A 59 2.70 -25.32 2.10
CA LYS A 59 2.92 -26.76 1.92
C LYS A 59 2.45 -27.56 3.14
N GLU A 60 1.65 -26.95 4.02
CA GLU A 60 1.13 -27.54 5.26
C GLU A 60 2.23 -27.97 6.24
N VAL A 61 3.42 -27.38 6.12
CA VAL A 61 4.53 -27.63 7.03
C VAL A 61 4.39 -26.71 8.24
N LEU A 62 4.53 -27.25 9.45
CA LEU A 62 4.46 -26.46 10.68
C LEU A 62 5.72 -25.60 10.84
N ARG A 63 5.55 -24.29 10.78
CA ARG A 63 6.67 -23.34 10.76
C ARG A 63 6.69 -22.35 11.91
N ASN A 64 5.60 -22.23 12.66
CA ASN A 64 5.61 -21.51 13.93
C ASN A 64 4.49 -22.06 14.83
N ILE A 65 4.59 -21.79 16.12
CA ILE A 65 3.48 -21.89 17.06
C ILE A 65 3.43 -20.55 17.79
N ARG A 66 2.41 -19.74 17.51
CA ARG A 66 2.18 -18.48 18.23
C ARG A 66 1.69 -18.80 19.63
N ARG A 67 2.25 -18.14 20.64
CA ARG A 67 2.01 -18.42 22.06
C ARG A 67 1.49 -17.17 22.76
N TYR A 68 0.24 -17.21 23.25
CA TYR A 68 -0.46 -16.08 23.85
C TYR A 68 -0.62 -16.21 25.35
N ASN A 69 -0.43 -15.11 26.08
CA ASN A 69 -0.83 -14.97 27.47
C ASN A 69 -1.06 -13.49 27.79
N GLN A 70 -2.33 -13.12 28.00
CA GLN A 70 -2.77 -11.74 28.26
C GLN A 70 -2.21 -11.17 29.57
N LYS A 71 -1.78 -12.01 30.51
CA LYS A 71 -1.25 -11.61 31.82
C LYS A 71 0.26 -11.29 31.78
N LYS A 72 0.94 -11.49 30.65
CA LYS A 72 2.38 -11.25 30.49
C LYS A 72 2.61 -9.95 29.69
N PRO A 73 3.74 -9.24 29.93
CA PRO A 73 4.07 -8.03 29.17
C PRO A 73 4.10 -8.28 27.67
N GLU A 74 4.83 -9.32 27.25
CA GLU A 74 4.77 -9.85 25.90
C GLU A 74 3.53 -10.75 25.78
N LYS A 75 2.42 -10.16 25.31
CA LYS A 75 1.15 -10.87 25.16
C LYS A 75 1.22 -12.02 24.17
N MET A 76 2.05 -11.88 23.13
CA MET A 76 2.26 -12.89 22.09
C MET A 76 3.75 -13.07 21.82
N ILE A 77 4.20 -14.32 21.75
CA ILE A 77 5.57 -14.69 21.38
C ILE A 77 5.55 -15.82 20.34
N SER A 78 6.61 -15.92 19.55
CA SER A 78 6.82 -17.07 18.66
C SER A 78 7.40 -18.27 19.40
N PHE A 79 7.24 -19.45 18.79
CA PHE A 79 7.91 -20.65 19.27
C PHE A 79 9.44 -20.48 19.20
N ARG A 80 10.14 -21.04 20.18
CA ARG A 80 11.60 -21.06 20.21
C ARG A 80 12.11 -22.34 20.83
N THR A 81 13.24 -22.79 20.36
CA THR A 81 14.04 -23.88 20.93
C THR A 81 15.33 -23.28 21.51
N LYS A 82 16.25 -24.12 22.02
CA LYS A 82 17.58 -23.66 22.44
C LYS A 82 18.39 -23.08 21.27
N LYS A 83 18.16 -23.55 20.04
CA LYS A 83 18.96 -23.20 18.85
C LYS A 83 18.25 -22.26 17.87
N TYR A 84 16.92 -22.29 17.81
CA TYR A 84 16.15 -21.58 16.78
C TYR A 84 15.00 -20.77 17.34
N THR A 85 14.74 -19.61 16.73
CA THR A 85 13.55 -18.78 16.95
C THR A 85 12.71 -18.77 15.68
N TYR A 86 11.41 -19.00 15.80
CA TYR A 86 10.50 -19.16 14.66
C TYR A 86 9.72 -17.87 14.34
N GLY A 87 10.32 -16.72 14.60
CA GLY A 87 9.69 -15.40 14.53
C GLY A 87 9.46 -14.84 13.12
N THR A 88 9.87 -15.56 12.07
CA THR A 88 9.67 -15.14 10.68
C THR A 88 8.18 -14.90 10.41
N SER A 89 7.85 -13.72 9.87
CA SER A 89 6.49 -13.35 9.52
C SER A 89 5.94 -14.26 8.43
N ARG A 90 4.70 -14.69 8.62
CA ARG A 90 3.94 -15.58 7.73
C ARG A 90 2.52 -15.09 7.61
N LEU A 91 1.88 -15.45 6.50
CA LEU A 91 0.44 -15.31 6.32
C LEU A 91 -0.25 -16.55 6.90
N TYR A 92 -0.93 -16.40 8.03
CA TYR A 92 -1.69 -17.48 8.66
C TYR A 92 -2.99 -17.73 7.89
N GLY A 93 -3.30 -19.00 7.61
CA GLY A 93 -4.40 -19.41 6.74
C GLY A 93 -3.99 -19.59 5.27
N LEU A 94 -2.70 -19.47 4.95
CA LEU A 94 -2.19 -19.63 3.58
C LEU A 94 -2.52 -21.01 2.99
N ASP A 95 -2.47 -22.07 3.80
CA ASP A 95 -2.86 -23.43 3.41
C ASP A 95 -4.33 -23.53 2.97
N GLU A 96 -5.24 -22.85 3.68
CA GLU A 96 -6.66 -22.77 3.30
C GLU A 96 -6.86 -21.87 2.07
N LEU A 97 -6.16 -20.74 2.01
CA LEU A 97 -6.22 -19.79 0.88
C LEU A 97 -5.84 -20.45 -0.45
N LEU A 98 -4.82 -21.32 -0.45
CA LEU A 98 -4.38 -22.05 -1.64
C LEU A 98 -5.38 -23.11 -2.11
N LYS A 99 -6.24 -23.62 -1.22
CA LYS A 99 -7.27 -24.63 -1.50
C LYS A 99 -8.59 -23.97 -1.96
N ARG A 100 -8.96 -22.83 -1.38
CA ARG A 100 -10.23 -22.12 -1.62
C ARG A 100 -10.03 -20.96 -2.61
N LYS A 101 -9.87 -21.29 -3.90
CA LYS A 101 -9.41 -20.33 -4.93
C LYS A 101 -10.45 -19.30 -5.42
N ASN A 102 -11.74 -19.58 -5.24
CA ASN A 102 -12.82 -18.79 -5.83
C ASN A 102 -13.65 -18.04 -4.78
N GLU A 103 -13.13 -17.91 -3.56
CA GLU A 103 -13.85 -17.31 -2.44
C GLU A 103 -13.29 -15.93 -2.10
N MET A 104 -14.12 -15.03 -1.60
CA MET A 104 -13.64 -13.76 -1.05
C MET A 104 -12.71 -14.02 0.14
N ILE A 105 -11.65 -13.23 0.25
CA ILE A 105 -10.70 -13.33 1.35
C ILE A 105 -11.02 -12.25 2.37
N ILE A 106 -11.21 -12.64 3.64
CA ILE A 106 -11.21 -11.72 4.77
C ILE A 106 -9.78 -11.59 5.32
N LEU A 107 -9.18 -10.42 5.18
CA LEU A 107 -7.87 -10.11 5.76
C LEU A 107 -8.08 -9.44 7.12
N THR A 108 -7.73 -10.15 8.20
CA THR A 108 -7.85 -9.66 9.58
C THR A 108 -6.52 -9.21 10.16
N GLU A 109 -6.55 -8.40 11.22
CA GLU A 109 -5.35 -7.90 11.88
C GLU A 109 -4.62 -8.98 12.71
N GLY A 110 -5.36 -9.83 13.42
CA GLY A 110 -4.81 -10.80 14.36
C GLY A 110 -5.25 -12.25 14.13
N GLU A 111 -4.50 -13.18 14.73
CA GLU A 111 -4.75 -14.63 14.60
C GLU A 111 -6.05 -15.10 15.26
N TRP A 112 -6.53 -14.40 16.29
CA TRP A 112 -7.81 -14.71 16.95
C TRP A 112 -9.00 -14.31 16.07
N ASP A 113 -8.96 -13.13 15.46
CA ASP A 113 -10.03 -12.67 14.57
C ASP A 113 -10.08 -13.50 13.29
N LYS A 114 -8.91 -13.90 12.76
CA LYS A 114 -8.84 -14.89 11.67
C LYS A 114 -9.62 -16.14 12.05
N LEU A 115 -9.32 -16.73 13.20
CA LEU A 115 -9.96 -17.97 13.67
C LEU A 115 -11.47 -17.81 13.83
N LEU A 116 -11.92 -16.65 14.33
CA LEU A 116 -13.33 -16.36 14.53
C LEU A 116 -14.06 -16.18 13.20
N ALA A 117 -13.52 -15.39 12.27
CA ALA A 117 -14.05 -15.28 10.90
C ALA A 117 -14.15 -16.65 10.22
N SER A 118 -13.09 -17.47 10.34
CA SER A 118 -13.05 -18.83 9.83
C SER A 118 -14.12 -19.74 10.45
N GLN A 119 -14.44 -19.54 11.74
CA GLN A 119 -15.50 -20.29 12.43
C GLN A 119 -16.88 -19.97 11.87
N HIS A 120 -17.10 -18.73 11.44
CA HIS A 120 -18.33 -18.28 10.80
C HIS A 120 -18.39 -18.60 9.29
N GLY A 121 -17.47 -19.44 8.79
CA GLY A 121 -17.50 -19.96 7.41
C GLY A 121 -16.65 -19.19 6.40
N PHE A 122 -16.17 -18.00 6.76
CA PHE A 122 -15.38 -17.17 5.85
C PHE A 122 -13.99 -17.76 5.56
N LEU A 123 -13.47 -17.53 4.35
CA LEU A 123 -12.05 -17.71 4.09
C LEU A 123 -11.32 -16.50 4.66
N SER A 124 -10.57 -16.68 5.74
CA SER A 124 -9.83 -15.59 6.38
C SER A 124 -8.33 -15.87 6.45
N VAL A 125 -7.55 -14.79 6.41
CA VAL A 125 -6.09 -14.83 6.59
C VAL A 125 -5.63 -13.64 7.43
N THR A 126 -4.44 -13.74 8.02
CA THR A 126 -3.82 -12.63 8.74
C THR A 126 -2.31 -12.70 8.69
N GLY A 127 -1.65 -11.55 8.76
CA GLY A 127 -0.22 -11.48 8.98
C GLY A 127 0.12 -11.88 10.41
N THR A 128 1.17 -12.67 10.60
CA THR A 128 1.68 -12.99 11.95
C THR A 128 2.69 -11.96 12.47
N THR A 129 2.89 -10.87 11.72
CA THR A 129 3.48 -9.61 12.20
C THR A 129 2.35 -8.73 12.68
N GLY A 130 2.53 -8.06 13.82
CA GLY A 130 1.49 -7.18 14.37
C GLY A 130 0.99 -6.13 13.37
N ALA A 131 -0.12 -5.48 13.73
CA ALA A 131 -0.96 -4.53 12.98
C ALA A 131 -0.28 -3.74 11.85
N GLY A 132 0.93 -3.22 12.08
CA GLY A 132 1.62 -2.31 11.18
C GLY A 132 2.40 -2.95 10.01
N THR A 133 2.26 -4.24 9.71
CA THR A 133 3.09 -4.85 8.63
C THR A 133 2.34 -5.85 7.76
N PHE A 134 1.86 -5.36 6.61
CA PHE A 134 1.56 -6.18 5.44
C PHE A 134 2.81 -6.34 4.59
N LYS A 135 3.20 -7.58 4.27
CA LYS A 135 4.44 -7.81 3.54
C LYS A 135 4.25 -7.80 2.02
N PRO A 136 5.13 -7.13 1.25
CA PRO A 136 5.03 -7.08 -0.21
C PRO A 136 4.97 -8.47 -0.87
N GLU A 137 5.68 -9.47 -0.35
CA GLU A 137 5.64 -10.83 -0.91
C GLU A 137 4.27 -11.52 -0.79
N TRP A 138 3.38 -11.03 0.08
CA TRP A 138 2.03 -11.58 0.23
C TRP A 138 1.07 -11.14 -0.87
N ARG A 139 1.36 -10.02 -1.55
CA ARG A 139 0.52 -9.46 -2.64
C ARG A 139 0.13 -10.51 -3.68
N ARG A 140 1.06 -11.41 -4.03
CA ARG A 140 0.84 -12.48 -5.02
C ARG A 140 -0.32 -13.41 -4.69
N TYR A 141 -0.73 -13.53 -3.43
CA TYR A 141 -1.83 -14.39 -3.00
C TYR A 141 -3.21 -13.72 -3.15
N PHE A 142 -3.24 -12.42 -3.41
CA PHE A 142 -4.46 -11.62 -3.57
C PHE A 142 -4.75 -11.28 -5.05
N VAL A 143 -3.89 -11.71 -5.97
CA VAL A 143 -4.06 -11.44 -7.42
C VAL A 143 -5.39 -12.01 -7.92
N GLY A 144 -6.24 -11.15 -8.49
CA GLY A 144 -7.53 -11.52 -9.06
C GLY A 144 -8.56 -12.01 -8.03
N ARG A 145 -8.41 -11.62 -6.75
CA ARG A 145 -9.32 -12.00 -5.66
C ARG A 145 -10.16 -10.82 -5.19
N ASP A 146 -11.35 -11.12 -4.69
CA ASP A 146 -12.13 -10.18 -3.88
C ASP A 146 -11.62 -10.21 -2.44
N VAL A 147 -11.39 -9.05 -1.85
CA VAL A 147 -10.78 -8.92 -0.53
C VAL A 147 -11.55 -7.95 0.35
N ALA A 148 -11.98 -8.41 1.51
CA ALA A 148 -12.50 -7.58 2.59
C ALA A 148 -11.45 -7.46 3.69
N ILE A 149 -11.05 -6.24 4.04
CA ILE A 149 -10.07 -5.97 5.09
C ILE A 149 -10.84 -5.55 6.34
N ILE A 150 -10.61 -6.25 7.45
CA ILE A 150 -11.31 -6.02 8.72
C ILE A 150 -10.27 -6.01 9.85
N TYR A 151 -9.74 -4.83 10.14
CA TYR A 151 -8.75 -4.61 11.20
C TYR A 151 -9.40 -3.92 12.40
N ASP A 152 -8.64 -3.75 13.48
CA ASP A 152 -9.13 -3.07 14.67
C ASP A 152 -9.47 -1.61 14.34
N LEU A 153 -10.50 -1.08 15.00
CA LEU A 153 -10.97 0.29 14.80
C LEU A 153 -10.11 1.36 15.51
N ASP A 154 -9.01 0.96 16.14
CA ASP A 154 -8.07 1.90 16.75
C ASP A 154 -7.15 2.57 15.69
N PRO A 155 -6.43 3.65 16.03
CA PRO A 155 -5.64 4.39 15.05
C PRO A 155 -4.57 3.55 14.34
N GLU A 156 -3.98 2.55 15.01
CA GLU A 156 -2.98 1.67 14.41
C GLU A 156 -3.62 0.66 13.46
N GLY A 157 -4.75 0.07 13.87
CA GLY A 157 -5.54 -0.84 13.05
C GLY A 157 -6.07 -0.18 11.77
N ARG A 158 -6.64 1.02 11.87
CA ARG A 158 -7.11 1.81 10.70
C ARG A 158 -6.00 2.10 9.70
N LYS A 159 -4.83 2.54 10.19
CA LYS A 159 -3.65 2.77 9.35
C LYS A 159 -3.14 1.47 8.72
N GLY A 160 -3.13 0.38 9.48
CA GLY A 160 -2.77 -0.95 8.99
C GLY A 160 -3.70 -1.44 7.88
N ALA A 161 -5.01 -1.21 8.03
CA ALA A 161 -6.04 -1.58 7.06
C ALA A 161 -5.85 -0.84 5.75
N GLU A 162 -5.66 0.49 5.82
CA GLU A 162 -5.41 1.32 4.64
C GLU A 162 -4.12 0.92 3.93
N ASN A 163 -3.04 0.68 4.67
CA ASN A 163 -1.77 0.21 4.09
C ASN A 163 -1.93 -1.15 3.37
N ALA A 164 -2.66 -2.09 3.97
CA ALA A 164 -2.95 -3.38 3.35
C ALA A 164 -3.82 -3.21 2.09
N ALA A 165 -4.83 -2.33 2.15
CA ALA A 165 -5.70 -2.02 1.02
C ALA A 165 -4.90 -1.45 -0.17
N ARG A 166 -4.10 -0.40 0.08
CA ARG A 166 -3.21 0.21 -0.91
C ARG A 166 -2.21 -0.80 -1.49
N ALA A 167 -1.70 -1.73 -0.68
CA ALA A 167 -0.74 -2.73 -1.12
C ALA A 167 -1.32 -3.76 -2.10
N ILE A 168 -2.63 -3.99 -2.09
CA ILE A 168 -3.26 -5.02 -2.93
C ILE A 168 -4.25 -4.45 -3.96
N LEU A 169 -4.55 -3.15 -3.92
CA LEU A 169 -5.57 -2.51 -4.75
C LEU A 169 -5.36 -2.74 -6.26
N ASP A 170 -4.11 -2.73 -6.71
CA ASP A 170 -3.73 -2.88 -8.12
C ASP A 170 -3.67 -4.34 -8.60
N VAL A 171 -3.70 -5.31 -7.68
CA VAL A 171 -3.63 -6.75 -8.00
C VAL A 171 -4.91 -7.51 -7.71
N ALA A 172 -5.70 -7.06 -6.73
CA ALA A 172 -6.99 -7.66 -6.37
C ALA A 172 -8.08 -7.27 -7.39
N THR A 173 -9.11 -8.11 -7.52
CA THR A 173 -10.31 -7.80 -8.32
C THR A 173 -11.14 -6.71 -7.65
N SER A 174 -11.29 -6.82 -6.33
CA SER A 174 -11.95 -5.81 -5.51
C SER A 174 -11.31 -5.77 -4.13
N VAL A 175 -11.27 -4.57 -3.55
CA VAL A 175 -10.82 -4.35 -2.17
C VAL A 175 -11.91 -3.57 -1.46
N LYS A 176 -12.32 -4.02 -0.29
CA LYS A 176 -13.23 -3.30 0.60
C LYS A 176 -12.54 -3.14 1.96
N ASN A 177 -12.45 -1.91 2.44
CA ASN A 177 -11.96 -1.62 3.79
C ASN A 177 -13.17 -1.50 4.72
N VAL A 178 -13.45 -2.55 5.50
CA VAL A 178 -14.71 -2.69 6.23
C VAL A 178 -14.51 -2.23 7.67
N GLU A 179 -15.28 -1.22 8.05
CA GLU A 179 -15.36 -0.80 9.44
C GLU A 179 -16.51 -1.50 10.15
N LEU A 180 -16.18 -2.21 11.24
CA LEU A 180 -17.18 -2.83 12.11
C LEU A 180 -18.07 -1.73 12.73
N ARG A 181 -19.37 -2.00 12.87
CA ARG A 181 -20.35 -1.07 13.49
C ARG A 181 -20.20 -1.02 15.03
N LEU A 182 -18.99 -0.75 15.48
CA LEU A 182 -18.60 -0.63 16.89
C LEU A 182 -18.15 0.81 17.17
N LYS A 183 -18.09 1.19 18.45
CA LYS A 183 -17.66 2.55 18.83
C LYS A 183 -16.16 2.81 18.65
N GLY A 184 -15.36 1.78 18.38
CA GLY A 184 -13.91 1.89 18.27
C GLY A 184 -13.20 2.20 19.60
N THR A 185 -13.86 1.92 20.73
CA THR A 185 -13.26 2.11 22.06
C THR A 185 -12.36 0.93 22.41
N ARG A 186 -11.56 1.04 23.48
CA ARG A 186 -10.70 -0.06 23.96
C ARG A 186 -11.44 -1.38 24.14
N ASP A 187 -12.72 -1.33 24.48
CA ASP A 187 -13.57 -2.49 24.75
C ASP A 187 -14.52 -2.82 23.57
N GLU A 188 -14.43 -2.12 22.44
CA GLU A 188 -15.28 -2.38 21.25
C GLU A 188 -14.49 -2.01 19.99
N LYS A 189 -13.54 -2.85 19.60
CA LYS A 189 -12.64 -2.50 18.48
C LYS A 189 -12.37 -3.60 17.47
N ASP A 190 -12.52 -4.86 17.84
CA ASP A 190 -12.09 -5.99 17.02
C ASP A 190 -13.27 -6.88 16.60
N LEU A 191 -12.98 -7.86 15.74
CA LEU A 191 -13.98 -8.79 15.23
C LEU A 191 -14.57 -9.67 16.35
N SER A 192 -13.76 -9.95 17.39
CA SER A 192 -14.22 -10.69 18.57
C SER A 192 -15.31 -9.92 19.31
N ASP A 193 -15.14 -8.61 19.49
CA ASP A 193 -16.16 -7.75 20.10
C ASP A 193 -17.45 -7.70 19.26
N TYR A 194 -17.32 -7.63 17.93
CA TYR A 194 -18.47 -7.60 17.01
C TYR A 194 -19.36 -8.85 17.18
N PHE A 195 -18.77 -10.04 17.17
CA PHE A 195 -19.54 -11.28 17.35
C PHE A 195 -20.00 -11.50 18.79
N LEU A 196 -19.14 -11.24 19.79
CA LEU A 196 -19.42 -11.64 21.17
C LEU A 196 -20.21 -10.61 21.98
N LYS A 197 -20.04 -9.32 21.72
CA LYS A 197 -20.70 -8.25 22.49
C LYS A 197 -21.95 -7.74 21.80
N LEU A 198 -21.90 -7.55 20.47
CA LEU A 198 -23.10 -7.16 19.72
C LEU A 198 -23.99 -8.36 19.37
N GLY A 199 -23.47 -9.59 19.47
CA GLY A 199 -24.21 -10.79 19.09
C GLY A 199 -24.46 -10.88 17.58
N ALA A 200 -23.63 -10.23 16.77
CA ALA A 200 -23.75 -10.25 15.32
C ALA A 200 -23.61 -11.67 14.77
N THR A 201 -24.23 -11.92 13.63
CA THR A 201 -24.22 -13.20 12.92
C THR A 201 -23.25 -13.18 11.74
N ALA A 202 -23.05 -14.34 11.10
CA ALA A 202 -22.25 -14.40 9.89
C ALA A 202 -22.93 -13.61 8.76
N GLU A 203 -24.26 -13.67 8.70
CA GLU A 203 -25.12 -12.94 7.78
C GLU A 203 -24.96 -11.42 7.99
N ASP A 204 -24.99 -10.93 9.23
CA ASP A 204 -24.77 -9.51 9.52
C ASP A 204 -23.40 -9.01 9.02
N LEU A 205 -22.36 -9.84 9.17
CA LEU A 205 -21.02 -9.50 8.67
C LEU A 205 -20.98 -9.49 7.14
N GLN A 206 -21.64 -10.46 6.49
CA GLN A 206 -21.74 -10.52 5.04
C GLN A 206 -22.48 -9.30 4.48
N ASP A 207 -23.62 -8.94 5.07
CA ASP A 207 -24.39 -7.75 4.70
C ASP A 207 -23.56 -6.47 4.87
N LEU A 208 -22.76 -6.38 5.94
CA LEU A 208 -21.85 -5.26 6.16
C LEU A 208 -20.76 -5.19 5.08
N ILE A 209 -20.14 -6.32 4.73
CA ILE A 209 -19.17 -6.39 3.64
C ILE A 209 -19.81 -5.96 2.32
N ASP A 210 -21.01 -6.46 2.01
CA ASP A 210 -21.70 -6.16 0.76
C ASP A 210 -22.07 -4.69 0.63
N ALA A 211 -22.54 -4.08 1.72
CA ALA A 211 -22.82 -2.65 1.81
C ALA A 211 -21.57 -1.76 1.83
N THR A 212 -20.39 -2.31 2.14
CA THR A 212 -19.13 -1.54 2.15
C THR A 212 -18.72 -1.18 0.72
N PRO A 213 -18.49 0.12 0.40
CA PRO A 213 -18.06 0.54 -0.92
C PRO A 213 -16.66 0.01 -1.25
N LEU A 214 -16.33 -0.04 -2.55
CA LEU A 214 -14.98 -0.36 -2.99
C LEU A 214 -13.99 0.66 -2.45
N PHE A 215 -12.89 0.18 -1.90
CA PHE A 215 -11.77 1.01 -1.51
C PHE A 215 -11.19 1.67 -2.76
N THR A 216 -11.14 2.99 -2.73
CA THR A 216 -10.52 3.80 -3.77
C THR A 216 -9.47 4.68 -3.11
N ILE A 217 -8.38 4.89 -3.83
CA ILE A 217 -7.43 5.93 -3.46
C ILE A 217 -7.93 7.17 -4.18
N GLU A 218 -8.40 8.17 -3.44
CA GLU A 218 -8.56 9.49 -4.03
C GLU A 218 -7.19 9.88 -4.59
N PRO A 219 -7.11 10.25 -5.88
CA PRO A 219 -5.85 10.74 -6.42
C PRO A 219 -5.44 11.92 -5.54
N GLU A 220 -4.29 11.81 -4.87
CA GLU A 220 -3.62 12.98 -4.33
C GLU A 220 -3.38 13.86 -5.56
N THR A 221 -4.24 14.86 -5.78
CA THR A 221 -3.83 16.02 -6.56
C THR A 221 -2.61 16.51 -5.83
N PRO A 222 -1.40 16.47 -6.41
CA PRO A 222 -0.28 17.14 -5.81
C PRO A 222 -0.79 18.56 -5.61
N GLU A 223 -0.88 19.03 -4.36
CA GLU A 223 -0.91 20.46 -4.12
C GLU A 223 0.44 20.92 -4.68
N GLU A 224 0.46 21.27 -5.97
CA GLU A 224 1.60 21.94 -6.55
C GLU A 224 1.70 23.23 -5.76
N GLU A 225 2.57 23.27 -4.75
CA GLU A 225 2.86 24.48 -4.01
C GLU A 225 3.16 25.56 -5.05
N ALA A 226 2.33 26.61 -5.04
CA ALA A 226 2.46 27.70 -5.98
C ALA A 226 3.91 28.21 -5.89
N PRO A 227 4.62 28.36 -7.03
CA PRO A 227 6.03 28.69 -7.00
C PRO A 227 6.22 30.01 -6.25
N LYS A 228 7.13 30.01 -5.28
CA LYS A 228 7.49 31.22 -4.55
C LYS A 228 8.14 32.19 -5.55
N VAL A 229 7.49 33.33 -5.78
CA VAL A 229 8.04 34.37 -6.66
C VAL A 229 9.21 35.06 -5.96
N LEU A 230 10.42 34.87 -6.47
CA LEU A 230 11.62 35.56 -6.00
C LEU A 230 11.82 36.85 -6.79
N ARG A 231 12.47 37.83 -6.17
CA ARG A 231 12.74 39.12 -6.83
C ARG A 231 13.99 39.07 -7.71
N SER A 232 14.91 38.15 -7.43
CA SER A 232 16.16 38.00 -8.16
C SER A 232 16.59 36.53 -8.27
N PHE A 233 17.35 36.23 -9.32
CA PHE A 233 17.85 34.88 -9.57
C PHE A 233 18.85 34.41 -8.51
N VAL A 234 19.54 35.34 -7.83
CA VAL A 234 20.51 34.99 -6.78
C VAL A 234 19.85 34.44 -5.52
N GLU A 235 18.54 34.63 -5.35
CA GLU A 235 17.81 34.15 -4.18
C GLU A 235 17.55 32.63 -4.24
N ILE A 236 17.77 31.97 -5.39
CA ILE A 236 17.48 30.54 -5.54
C ILE A 236 18.32 29.64 -4.62
N ASP A 237 19.55 30.07 -4.29
CA ASP A 237 20.48 29.30 -3.44
C ASP A 237 20.31 29.59 -1.94
N LEU A 238 19.37 30.46 -1.57
CA LEU A 238 19.09 30.74 -0.16
C LEU A 238 18.49 29.51 0.51
N LYS A 239 18.93 29.23 1.74
CA LYS A 239 18.54 28.05 2.51
C LYS A 239 17.02 27.88 2.63
N GLU A 240 16.27 28.99 2.70
CA GLU A 240 14.82 28.99 2.77
C GLU A 240 14.10 28.60 1.46
N ASN A 241 14.83 28.51 0.34
CA ASN A 241 14.31 28.19 -1.00
C ASN A 241 14.79 26.83 -1.52
N ILE A 242 15.70 26.16 -0.80
CA ILE A 242 16.13 24.78 -1.10
C ILE A 242 14.90 23.86 -1.06
N ASP A 243 14.79 22.99 -2.08
CA ASP A 243 13.69 22.04 -2.30
C ASP A 243 12.29 22.67 -2.49
N LYS A 244 12.21 23.99 -2.74
CA LYS A 244 10.95 24.68 -3.04
C LYS A 244 10.82 25.00 -4.52
N ARG A 245 9.59 24.99 -5.03
CA ARG A 245 9.29 25.59 -6.34
C ARG A 245 9.42 27.11 -6.25
N VAL A 246 10.16 27.71 -7.19
CA VAL A 246 10.39 29.15 -7.25
C VAL A 246 10.13 29.67 -8.68
N GLN A 247 9.73 30.93 -8.79
CA GLN A 247 9.57 31.65 -10.06
C GLN A 247 10.36 32.95 -9.98
N VAL A 248 11.17 33.26 -11.00
CA VAL A 248 12.02 34.46 -11.00
C VAL A 248 11.80 35.23 -12.31
N PRO A 249 11.51 36.55 -12.27
CA PRO A 249 11.53 37.37 -13.47
C PRO A 249 12.98 37.58 -13.94
N LEU A 250 13.25 37.25 -15.20
CA LEU A 250 14.56 37.47 -15.84
C LEU A 250 14.40 38.44 -17.02
N THR A 251 15.23 39.48 -17.05
CA THR A 251 15.37 40.35 -18.22
C THR A 251 16.57 39.89 -19.02
N VAL A 252 16.35 39.46 -20.25
CA VAL A 252 17.42 39.13 -21.20
C VAL A 252 17.55 40.28 -22.17
N SER A 253 18.71 40.93 -22.17
CA SER A 253 19.09 41.92 -23.18
C SER A 253 20.21 41.35 -24.05
N GLY A 254 19.98 41.30 -25.35
CA GLY A 254 21.02 41.00 -26.33
C GLY A 254 21.57 42.31 -26.92
N GLU A 255 22.89 42.42 -27.00
CA GLU A 255 23.56 43.47 -27.76
C GLU A 255 24.21 42.79 -28.97
N THR A 256 23.76 43.12 -30.18
CA THR A 256 24.40 42.65 -31.42
C THR A 256 25.58 43.56 -31.70
N SER A 257 26.80 43.08 -31.52
CA SER A 257 28.03 43.84 -31.79
C SER A 257 28.39 43.97 -33.28
N GLU A 258 27.50 43.59 -34.19
CA GLU A 258 27.68 43.81 -35.64
C GLU A 258 26.60 44.74 -36.20
N ALA A 259 27.00 45.98 -36.51
CA ALA A 259 26.20 46.90 -37.30
C ALA A 259 26.34 46.54 -38.79
N PHE A 260 25.33 45.89 -39.37
CA PHE A 260 25.23 45.77 -40.82
C PHE A 260 24.84 47.14 -41.38
N HIS A 261 25.74 47.76 -42.13
CA HIS A 261 25.37 48.92 -42.95
C HIS A 261 24.55 48.39 -44.13
N GLY A 262 23.26 48.69 -44.15
CA GLY A 262 22.44 48.50 -45.36
C GLY A 262 23.07 49.27 -46.51
N VAL A 263 23.16 48.66 -47.69
CA VAL A 263 23.75 49.31 -48.86
C VAL A 263 22.79 50.41 -49.33
N HIS A 264 23.00 51.64 -48.85
CA HIS A 264 22.15 52.76 -49.22
C HIS A 264 22.24 53.13 -50.70
N LYS A 265 23.37 52.82 -51.33
CA LYS A 265 23.63 53.08 -52.74
C LYS A 265 24.36 51.94 -53.41
N PHE A 266 23.87 51.51 -54.56
CA PHE A 266 24.53 50.47 -55.35
C PHE A 266 24.55 50.85 -56.83
N ARG A 267 25.52 50.29 -57.56
CA ARG A 267 25.63 50.39 -59.01
C ARG A 267 25.56 48.98 -59.59
N VAL A 268 24.85 48.84 -60.70
CA VAL A 268 24.75 47.56 -61.40
C VAL A 268 25.90 47.46 -62.39
N ASP A 269 26.99 46.81 -61.99
CA ASP A 269 28.19 46.68 -62.85
C ASP A 269 27.98 45.69 -64.01
N PHE A 270 27.03 44.76 -63.89
CA PHE A 270 26.74 43.81 -64.95
C PHE A 270 25.28 43.33 -64.93
N CYS A 271 24.61 43.40 -66.09
CA CYS A 271 23.26 42.86 -66.28
C CYS A 271 23.18 42.04 -67.57
N LYS A 272 22.95 40.72 -67.46
CA LYS A 272 22.83 39.83 -68.62
C LYS A 272 21.74 40.28 -69.61
N LEU A 273 20.66 40.90 -69.12
CA LEU A 273 19.55 41.38 -69.95
C LEU A 273 19.89 42.66 -70.73
N GLN A 274 20.81 43.50 -70.21
CA GLN A 274 21.33 44.65 -70.96
C GLN A 274 22.30 44.22 -72.05
N VAL A 275 23.22 43.29 -71.76
CA VAL A 275 24.16 42.76 -72.76
C VAL A 275 23.42 42.12 -73.92
N GLY A 276 22.27 41.49 -73.65
CA GLY A 276 21.37 40.96 -74.69
C GLY A 276 20.47 41.99 -75.38
N GLY A 277 20.60 43.29 -75.08
CA GLY A 277 19.84 44.39 -75.70
C GLY A 277 18.36 44.51 -75.28
N LYS A 278 17.92 43.78 -74.24
CA LYS A 278 16.49 43.61 -73.89
C LYS A 278 16.01 44.48 -72.71
N CYS A 279 16.89 45.27 -72.09
CA CYS A 279 16.54 46.10 -70.94
C CYS A 279 17.27 47.46 -70.99
N SER A 280 16.56 48.56 -70.73
CA SER A 280 17.12 49.92 -70.66
C SER A 280 16.96 50.58 -69.27
N ARG A 281 16.49 49.83 -68.27
CA ARG A 281 16.09 50.39 -66.96
C ARG A 281 17.25 50.77 -66.03
N CYS A 282 18.43 50.17 -66.20
CA CYS A 282 19.57 50.37 -65.30
C CYS A 282 20.89 50.69 -66.04
N PRO A 283 21.07 51.91 -66.57
CA PRO A 283 22.30 52.28 -67.29
C PRO A 283 23.55 52.07 -66.41
N ALA A 284 24.66 51.63 -67.02
CA ALA A 284 25.86 51.18 -66.32
C ALA A 284 26.45 52.21 -65.34
N ASP A 285 26.28 53.51 -65.60
CA ASP A 285 26.83 54.59 -64.77
C ASP A 285 25.86 55.15 -63.73
N LYS A 286 24.65 54.58 -63.62
CA LYS A 286 23.63 55.08 -62.71
C LYS A 286 23.77 54.46 -61.31
N ILE A 287 23.87 55.29 -60.29
CA ILE A 287 23.83 54.89 -58.89
C ILE A 287 22.39 54.91 -58.39
N PHE A 288 21.91 53.78 -57.88
CA PHE A 288 20.58 53.64 -57.29
C PHE A 288 20.66 53.87 -55.79
N THR A 289 19.64 54.50 -55.21
CA THR A 289 19.55 54.75 -53.77
C THR A 289 18.29 54.08 -53.23
N ILE A 290 18.41 53.29 -52.16
CA ILE A 290 17.28 52.64 -51.50
C ILE A 290 16.75 53.58 -50.41
N GLN A 291 15.46 53.94 -50.46
CA GLN A 291 14.84 54.82 -49.47
C GLN A 291 14.49 54.02 -48.20
N PRO A 292 14.58 54.62 -46.99
CA PRO A 292 14.24 53.92 -45.75
C PRO A 292 12.79 53.43 -45.76
N GLY A 293 12.59 52.11 -45.68
CA GLY A 293 11.26 51.48 -45.61
C GLY A 293 10.76 50.81 -46.89
N GLU A 294 11.47 50.94 -48.01
CA GLU A 294 11.27 50.05 -49.17
C GLU A 294 11.90 48.69 -48.84
N LYS A 295 11.12 47.60 -48.96
CA LYS A 295 11.65 46.24 -48.78
C LYS A 295 12.63 45.95 -49.92
N GLU A 296 13.82 45.46 -49.55
CA GLU A 296 14.83 44.94 -50.49
C GLU A 296 14.25 43.93 -51.49
#